data_AF-A0A0G2FM62-F1
#
_entry.id   AF-A0A0G2FM62-F1
#
_cell.length_a   1.000
_cell.length_b   1.000
_cell.length_c   1.000
_cell.angle_alpha   90.00
_cell.angle_beta   90.00
_cell.angle_gamma   90.00
#
_symmetry.space_group_name_H-M   'P 1'
#
loop_
_entity.id
_entity.type
_entity.pdbx_description
1 polymer ?
#
loop_
_entity_poly.entity_id
_entity_poly.type
_entity_poly.pdbx_seq_one_letter_code
_entity_poly.pdbx_strand_id
1 'polypeptide(L)'
;MQLFIFSLLLAMLAACVVGSAPQKVVLISADSPSVIDHAIEWIEQEKGQVVHKYSLIHAILVEAPDYVFEKAKETFTTNNWGNLVMEEDQEVHAWSESSQ
;
A
#
# COMPACT_ATOMS: atom_id res chain seq x y z
N MET A 1 30.33 -1.04 -36.26
CA MET A 1 28.89 -1.31 -36.12
C MET A 1 28.51 -1.91 -34.76
N GLN A 2 29.37 -2.72 -34.10
CA GLN A 2 29.09 -3.31 -32.78
C GLN A 2 28.76 -2.30 -31.67
N LEU A 3 29.48 -1.17 -31.58
CA LEU A 3 29.25 -0.18 -30.52
C LEU A 3 27.89 0.54 -30.62
N PHE A 4 27.37 0.73 -31.83
CA PHE A 4 26.04 1.32 -32.05
C PHE A 4 24.92 0.39 -31.57
N ILE A 5 25.08 -0.91 -31.80
CA ILE A 5 24.10 -1.92 -31.37
C ILE A 5 24.09 -2.01 -29.83
N PHE A 6 25.27 -1.98 -29.20
CA PHE A 6 25.37 -1.93 -27.73
C PHE A 6 24.75 -0.67 -27.13
N SER A 7 25.00 0.50 -27.72
CA SER A 7 24.39 1.76 -27.29
C SER A 7 22.87 1.76 -27.45
N LEU A 8 22.35 1.20 -28.54
CA LEU A 8 20.92 1.08 -28.79
C LEU A 8 20.24 0.12 -27.82
N LEU A 9 20.87 -1.03 -27.54
CA LEU A 9 20.37 -2.01 -26.56
C LEU A 9 20.37 -1.43 -25.15
N LEU A 10 21.40 -0.68 -24.77
CA LEU A 10 21.46 -0.03 -23.46
C LEU A 10 20.39 1.06 -23.30
N ALA A 11 20.14 1.83 -24.35
CA ALA A 11 19.06 2.83 -24.38
C ALA A 11 17.67 2.18 -24.29
N MET A 12 17.44 1.05 -24.97
CA MET A 12 16.19 0.30 -24.83
C MET A 12 16.03 -0.33 -23.44
N LEU A 13 17.11 -0.85 -22.86
CA LEU A 13 17.07 -1.45 -21.51
C LEU A 13 16.69 -0.42 -20.44
N ALA A 14 17.16 0.82 -20.58
CA ALA A 14 16.80 1.92 -19.68
C ALA A 14 15.30 2.29 -19.75
N ALA A 15 14.66 2.12 -20.90
CA ALA A 15 13.23 2.35 -21.06
C ALA A 15 12.36 1.21 -20.48
N CYS A 16 12.92 0.02 -20.29
CA CYS A 16 12.18 -1.15 -19.81
C CYS A 16 12.12 -1.28 -18.27
N VAL A 17 12.78 -0.40 -17.51
CA VAL A 17 12.85 -0.53 -16.03
C VAL A 17 11.67 0.14 -15.31
N VAL A 18 10.74 0.78 -16.03
CA VAL A 18 9.55 1.39 -15.43
C VAL A 18 8.43 0.34 -15.35
N GLY A 19 8.63 -0.68 -14.51
CA GLY A 19 7.54 -1.53 -14.05
C GLY A 19 6.68 -0.75 -13.05
N SER A 20 5.35 -0.92 -13.09
CA SER A 20 4.48 -0.41 -12.03
C SER A 20 4.91 -1.02 -10.70
N ALA A 21 5.13 -0.19 -9.68
CA ALA A 21 5.44 -0.68 -8.34
C ALA A 21 4.32 -1.63 -7.87
N PRO A 22 4.66 -2.73 -7.18
CA PRO A 22 3.67 -3.65 -6.64
C PRO A 22 2.73 -2.89 -5.70
N GLN A 23 1.43 -2.96 -6.00
CA GLN A 23 0.37 -2.43 -5.16
C GLN A 23 0.04 -3.44 -4.06
N LYS A 24 -0.29 -2.94 -2.88
CA LYS A 24 -0.81 -3.73 -1.77
C LYS A 24 -2.11 -3.11 -1.28
N VAL A 25 -2.97 -3.97 -0.72
CA VAL A 25 -4.18 -3.56 -0.01
C VAL A 25 -3.95 -3.79 1.48
N VAL A 26 -4.07 -2.72 2.27
CA VAL A 26 -3.78 -2.72 3.70
C VAL A 26 -4.97 -2.12 4.45
N LEU A 27 -5.42 -2.83 5.48
CA LEU A 27 -6.36 -2.30 6.46
C LEU A 27 -5.58 -1.51 7.51
N ILE A 28 -5.98 -0.25 7.71
CA ILE A 28 -5.42 0.62 8.75
C ILE A 28 -6.53 0.89 9.76
N SER A 29 -6.30 0.56 11.03
CA SER A 29 -7.26 0.77 12.13
C SER A 29 -6.61 1.51 13.30
N ALA A 30 -7.42 2.23 14.07
CA ALA A 30 -6.95 2.97 15.24
C ALA A 30 -8.05 3.08 16.31
N ASP A 31 -7.64 3.28 17.57
CA ASP A 31 -8.60 3.43 18.68
C ASP A 31 -9.49 4.68 18.52
N SER A 32 -8.97 5.74 17.89
CA SER A 32 -9.66 7.03 17.74
C SER A 32 -10.00 7.36 16.27
N PRO A 33 -11.23 7.79 15.96
CA PRO A 33 -11.60 8.27 14.63
C PRO A 33 -10.72 9.40 14.10
N SER A 34 -10.28 10.31 14.97
CA SER A 34 -9.42 11.44 14.57
C SER A 34 -8.05 11.00 14.04
N VAL A 35 -7.56 9.84 14.49
CA VAL A 35 -6.31 9.26 14.00
C VAL A 35 -6.50 8.69 12.59
N ILE A 36 -7.66 8.12 12.32
CA ILE A 36 -8.05 7.67 10.98
C ILE A 36 -8.18 8.86 10.03
N ASP A 37 -8.78 9.97 10.47
CA ASP A 37 -8.89 11.17 9.64
C ASP A 37 -7.50 11.70 9.23
N HIS A 38 -6.54 11.78 10.16
CA HIS A 38 -5.16 12.14 9.83
C HIS A 38 -4.47 11.11 8.91
N ALA A 39 -4.72 9.82 9.12
CA ALA A 39 -4.18 8.77 8.26
C ALA A 39 -4.71 8.87 6.83
N ILE A 40 -5.99 9.20 6.64
CA ILE A 40 -6.60 9.45 5.32
C ILE A 40 -5.86 10.60 4.63
N GLU A 41 -5.73 11.75 5.30
CA GLU A 41 -5.07 12.93 4.72
C GLU A 41 -3.63 12.62 4.29
N TRP A 42 -2.90 11.87 5.12
CA TRP A 42 -1.53 11.48 4.83
C TRP A 42 -1.42 10.51 3.65
N ILE A 43 -2.27 9.48 3.62
CA ILE A 43 -2.30 8.50 2.52
C ILE A 43 -2.60 9.18 1.18
N GLU A 44 -3.58 10.10 1.16
CA GLU A 44 -3.92 10.85 -0.05
C GLU A 44 -2.76 11.75 -0.52
N GLN A 45 -1.99 12.35 0.39
CA GLN A 45 -0.78 13.11 0.07
C GLN A 45 0.32 12.23 -0.55
N GLU A 46 0.45 10.99 -0.11
CA GLU A 46 1.38 10.00 -0.67
C GLU A 46 0.84 9.32 -1.95
N LYS A 47 -0.30 9.80 -2.47
CA LYS A 47 -0.99 9.27 -3.66
C LYS A 47 -1.49 7.83 -3.49
N GLY A 48 -1.72 7.38 -2.26
CA GLY A 48 -2.48 6.16 -1.97
C GLY A 48 -3.98 6.38 -2.18
N GLN A 49 -4.71 5.30 -2.38
CA GLN A 49 -6.15 5.32 -2.62
C GLN A 49 -6.90 4.69 -1.44
N VAL A 50 -7.80 5.45 -0.82
CA VAL A 50 -8.76 4.89 0.15
C VAL A 50 -9.86 4.15 -0.60
N VAL A 51 -9.88 2.83 -0.48
CA VAL A 51 -10.85 1.94 -1.15
C VAL A 51 -12.16 1.86 -0.37
N HIS A 52 -12.07 1.84 0.96
CA HIS A 52 -13.24 1.75 1.84
C HIS A 52 -13.00 2.41 3.19
N LYS A 53 -14.07 2.91 3.82
CA LYS A 53 -14.04 3.47 5.18
C LYS A 53 -15.02 2.71 6.07
N TYR A 54 -14.52 2.09 7.13
CA TYR A 54 -15.30 1.36 8.12
C TYR A 54 -15.56 2.23 9.36
N SER A 55 -16.79 2.73 9.49
CA SER A 55 -17.15 3.65 10.57
C SER A 55 -17.20 2.97 11.95
N LEU A 56 -17.60 1.69 12.02
CA LEU A 56 -17.82 0.99 13.29
C LEU A 56 -16.53 0.54 13.98
N ILE A 57 -15.51 0.15 13.21
CA ILE A 57 -14.23 -0.36 13.72
C ILE A 57 -13.11 0.67 13.61
N HIS A 58 -13.45 1.92 13.25
CA HIS A 58 -12.50 3.01 13.03
C HIS A 58 -11.33 2.55 12.15
N ALA A 59 -11.65 2.11 10.93
CA ALA A 59 -10.66 1.58 10.01
C ALA A 59 -10.87 2.06 8.57
N ILE A 60 -9.82 2.01 7.76
CA ILE A 60 -9.82 2.29 6.34
C ILE A 60 -9.12 1.17 5.59
N LEU A 61 -9.62 0.83 4.41
CA LEU A 61 -8.92 -0.03 3.46
C LEU A 61 -8.20 0.85 2.45
N VAL A 62 -6.91 0.65 2.29
CA VAL A 62 -6.04 1.47 1.44
C VAL A 62 -5.33 0.61 0.42
N GLU A 63 -5.36 1.04 -0.83
CA GLU A 63 -4.53 0.50 -1.90
C GLU A 63 -3.41 1.49 -2.24
N ALA A 64 -2.16 1.05 -2.14
CA ALA A 64 -0.99 1.88 -2.46
C ALA A 64 0.24 1.02 -2.78
N PRO A 65 1.30 1.61 -3.39
CA PRO A 65 2.59 0.95 -3.52
C PRO A 65 3.19 0.58 -2.16
N ASP A 66 3.92 -0.54 -2.08
CA ASP A 66 4.53 -1.04 -0.84
C ASP A 66 5.37 0.01 -0.08
N TYR A 67 6.11 0.86 -0.79
CA TYR A 67 6.94 1.90 -0.18
C TYR A 67 6.13 2.93 0.65
N VAL A 68 4.85 3.14 0.32
CA VAL A 68 3.97 4.05 1.06
C VAL A 68 3.73 3.51 2.47
N PHE A 69 3.51 2.20 2.60
CA PHE A 69 3.28 1.57 3.91
C PHE A 69 4.56 1.48 4.75
N GLU A 70 5.73 1.30 4.13
CA GLU A 70 7.01 1.41 4.84
C GLU A 70 7.24 2.82 5.39
N LYS A 71 6.93 3.85 4.59
CA LYS A 71 6.99 5.25 5.03
C LYS A 71 5.95 5.56 6.11
N ALA A 72 4.76 4.94 6.03
CA ALA A 72 3.70 5.06 7.02
C ALA A 72 4.14 4.51 8.38
N LYS A 73 4.79 3.34 8.41
CA LYS A 73 5.35 2.74 9.65
C LYS A 73 6.30 3.70 10.35
N GLU A 74 7.22 4.32 9.61
CA GLU A 74 8.17 5.30 10.15
C GLU A 74 7.46 6.56 10.65
N THR A 75 6.55 7.11 9.84
CA THR A 75 5.85 8.36 10.13
C THR A 75 4.94 8.24 11.35
N PHE A 76 4.12 7.20 11.42
CA PHE A 76 3.14 7.02 12.49
C PHE A 76 3.82 6.72 13.83
N THR A 77 4.94 5.98 13.79
CA THR A 77 5.77 5.73 14.98
C THR A 77 6.45 7.00 15.46
N THR A 78 7.04 7.78 14.56
CA THR A 78 7.79 9.01 14.92
C THR A 78 6.88 10.12 15.43
N ASN A 79 5.71 10.28 14.82
CA ASN A 79 4.78 11.35 15.16
C ASN A 79 3.83 11.01 16.33
N ASN A 80 3.90 9.77 16.84
CA ASN A 80 3.09 9.29 17.97
C ASN A 80 1.59 9.58 17.82
N TRP A 81 1.01 9.22 16.66
CA TRP A 81 -0.41 9.47 16.37
C TRP A 81 -1.37 8.63 17.25
N GLY A 82 -0.84 7.71 18.06
CA GLY A 82 -1.59 6.82 18.94
C GLY A 82 -1.42 5.36 18.54
N ASN A 83 -2.28 4.49 19.09
CA ASN A 83 -2.31 3.08 18.72
C ASN A 83 -2.97 2.95 17.34
N LEU A 84 -2.14 2.73 16.33
CA LEU A 84 -2.57 2.46 14.96
C LEU A 84 -2.01 1.10 14.54
N VAL A 85 -2.86 0.29 13.94
CA VAL A 85 -2.53 -1.05 13.42
C VAL A 85 -2.65 -1.02 11.90
N MET A 86 -1.67 -1.63 11.22
CA MET A 86 -1.69 -1.85 9.77
C MET A 86 -1.54 -3.34 9.50
N GLU A 87 -2.47 -3.92 8.76
CA GLU A 87 -2.45 -5.32 8.34
C GLU A 87 -2.73 -5.45 6.84
N GLU A 88 -2.03 -6.36 6.17
CA GLU A 88 -2.34 -6.66 4.76
C GLU A 88 -3.68 -7.39 4.68
N ASP A 89 -4.56 -6.95 3.77
CA ASP A 89 -5.88 -7.58 3.57
C ASP A 89 -5.71 -8.98 2.98
N GLN A 90 -6.10 -10.00 3.75
CA GLN A 90 -5.85 -11.40 3.41
C GLN A 90 -7.00 -11.97 2.58
N GLU A 91 -6.66 -12.86 1.64
CA GLU A 91 -7.66 -13.63 0.92
C GLU A 91 -8.36 -14.64 1.85
N VAL A 92 -9.69 -14.65 1.82
CA VAL A 92 -10.52 -15.59 2.59
C VAL A 92 -11.32 -16.48 1.65
N HIS A 93 -11.28 -17.80 1.89
CA HIS A 93 -11.99 -18.77 1.06
C HIS A 93 -13.20 -19.34 1.79
N ALA A 94 -14.27 -19.61 1.03
CA ALA A 94 -15.42 -20.32 1.56
C ALA A 94 -15.03 -21.73 1.98
N TRP A 95 -15.42 -22.13 3.19
CA TRP A 95 -15.22 -23.49 3.67
C TRP A 95 -16.19 -24.44 2.97
N SER A 96 -15.70 -25.28 2.05
CA SER A 96 -16.48 -26.38 1.47
C SER A 96 -16.02 -27.71 2.08
N GLU A 97 -16.87 -28.34 2.90
CA GLU A 97 -16.72 -29.75 3.22
C GLU A 97 -17.06 -30.56 1.97
N SER A 98 -16.04 -30.90 1.18
CA SER A 98 -16.21 -32.00 0.22
C SER A 98 -16.33 -33.27 1.03
N SER A 99 -17.58 -33.74 1.19
CA SER A 99 -17.90 -35.04 1.76
C SER A 99 -17.13 -36.12 0.98
N GLN A 100 -16.25 -36.83 1.66
CA GLN A 100 -15.63 -38.06 1.16
C GLN A 100 -16.69 -39.12 0.84
#